data_AF-A0A8J4P9V2-F1
#
_entry.id   AF-A0A8J4P9V2-F1
#
_cell.length_a   1.000
_cell.length_b   1.000
_cell.length_c   1.000
_cell.angle_alpha   90.00
_cell.angle_beta   90.00
_cell.angle_gamma   90.00
#
_symmetry.space_group_name_H-M   'P 1'
#
loop_
_entity.id
_entity.type
_entity.pdbx_description
1 polymer ?
#
loop_
_entity_poly.entity_id
_entity_poly.type
_entity_poly.pdbx_seq_one_letter_code
_entity_poly.pdbx_strand_id
1 'polypeptide(L)'
;LLQGKLFDSTITDEGTWTLEDRKLIRIVLMKTNRDAGNCWTSLLENEYAADPWVQDQMQRKLTLERFQREAKLSIKLFSYLHQNPGFDFSGAEISGNYSKGGPDFSSLEK
;
A
#
# COMPACT_ATOMS: atom_id res chain seq x y z
N LEU A 1 -16.11 -12.45 -17.76
CA LEU A 1 -16.37 -11.75 -16.48
C LEU A 1 -15.41 -10.58 -16.29
N LEU A 2 -14.10 -10.78 -16.47
CA LEU A 2 -13.12 -9.70 -16.55
C LEU A 2 -11.98 -10.13 -17.49
N GLN A 3 -11.55 -9.27 -18.40
CA GLN A 3 -10.42 -9.55 -19.30
C GLN A 3 -9.74 -8.22 -19.65
N GLY A 4 -8.41 -8.19 -19.58
CA GLY A 4 -7.62 -7.04 -20.01
C GLY A 4 -6.21 -7.10 -19.48
N LYS A 5 -5.41 -6.08 -19.82
CA LYS A 5 -4.03 -5.93 -19.35
C LYS A 5 -4.05 -5.15 -18.03
N LEU A 6 -3.47 -5.75 -16.98
CA LEU A 6 -3.30 -5.10 -15.69
C LEU A 6 -2.50 -3.80 -15.86
N PHE A 7 -2.79 -2.81 -15.02
CA PHE A 7 -2.14 -1.50 -15.07
C PHE A 7 -0.60 -1.59 -14.94
N ASP A 8 -0.12 -2.53 -14.13
CA ASP A 8 1.30 -2.84 -13.99
C ASP A 8 1.47 -4.34 -13.67
N SER A 9 2.72 -4.78 -13.54
CA SER A 9 3.10 -6.17 -13.31
C SER A 9 2.74 -6.69 -11.91
N THR A 10 2.42 -7.98 -11.88
CA THR A 10 2.15 -8.74 -10.66
C THR A 10 3.00 -10.01 -10.63
N ILE A 11 3.33 -10.49 -9.44
CA ILE A 11 3.98 -11.78 -9.23
C ILE A 11 2.93 -12.86 -9.47
N THR A 12 3.05 -13.56 -10.60
CA THR A 12 2.03 -14.54 -11.07
C THR A 12 1.81 -15.66 -10.09
N ASP A 13 2.87 -16.13 -9.45
CA ASP A 13 2.86 -17.33 -8.61
C ASP A 13 2.19 -17.07 -7.25
N GLU A 14 2.04 -15.80 -6.86
CA GLU A 14 1.39 -15.36 -5.63
C GLU A 14 -0.06 -14.92 -5.85
N GLY A 15 -0.55 -14.98 -7.09
CA GLY A 15 -1.93 -14.69 -7.43
C GLY A 15 -2.89 -15.75 -6.91
N THR A 16 -3.91 -15.34 -6.15
CA THR A 16 -4.92 -16.25 -5.60
C THR A 16 -6.32 -15.73 -5.89
N TRP A 17 -7.29 -16.64 -5.95
CA TRP A 17 -8.70 -16.29 -6.03
C TRP A 17 -9.55 -17.22 -5.16
N THR A 18 -10.62 -16.69 -4.60
CA THR A 18 -11.59 -17.42 -3.79
C THR A 18 -13.01 -17.13 -4.28
N LEU A 19 -13.90 -18.11 -4.12
CA LEU A 19 -15.34 -17.94 -4.37
C LEU A 19 -16.06 -17.83 -3.02
N GLU A 20 -16.48 -16.62 -2.66
CA GLU A 20 -17.18 -16.29 -1.43
C GLU A 20 -18.70 -16.41 -1.64
N ASP A 21 -19.36 -17.20 -0.79
CA ASP A 21 -20.82 -17.43 -0.79
C ASP A 21 -21.44 -17.79 -2.14
N ARG A 22 -20.63 -18.35 -3.06
CA ARG A 22 -20.99 -18.66 -4.46
C ARG A 22 -21.50 -17.45 -5.26
N LYS A 23 -21.23 -16.23 -4.80
CA LYS A 23 -21.73 -14.99 -5.41
C LYS A 23 -20.63 -13.99 -5.75
N LEU A 24 -19.50 -14.03 -5.03
CA LEU A 24 -18.40 -13.11 -5.22
C LEU A 24 -17.11 -13.88 -5.50
N ILE A 25 -16.45 -13.56 -6.61
CA ILE A 25 -15.09 -14.02 -6.85
C ILE A 25 -14.14 -12.93 -6.34
N ARG A 26 -13.41 -13.22 -5.27
CA ARG A 26 -12.36 -12.34 -4.76
C ARG A 26 -11.03 -12.76 -5.38
N ILE A 27 -10.38 -11.84 -6.09
CA ILE A 27 -9.05 -12.05 -6.67
C ILE A 27 -8.05 -11.20 -5.87
N VAL A 28 -6.95 -11.80 -5.44
CA VAL A 28 -5.86 -11.12 -4.74
C VAL A 28 -4.59 -11.32 -5.56
N LEU A 29 -4.02 -10.21 -6.03
CA LEU A 29 -2.80 -10.19 -6.83
C LEU A 29 -1.70 -9.46 -6.05
N MET A 30 -0.48 -9.99 -6.12
CA MET A 30 0.67 -9.33 -5.52
C MET A 30 1.39 -8.48 -6.55
N LYS A 31 1.48 -7.16 -6.31
CA LYS A 31 2.24 -6.26 -7.16
C LYS A 31 3.74 -6.59 -7.10
N THR A 32 4.40 -6.51 -8.25
CA THR A 32 5.87 -6.67 -8.33
C THR A 32 6.57 -5.48 -7.65
N ASN A 33 6.14 -4.25 -7.95
CA ASN A 33 6.60 -3.04 -7.28
C ASN A 33 5.60 -2.63 -6.18
N ARG A 34 6.07 -2.64 -4.92
CA ARG A 34 5.27 -2.40 -3.70
C ARG A 34 5.55 -1.05 -3.05
N ASP A 35 6.25 -0.17 -3.74
CA ASP A 35 6.50 1.18 -3.25
C ASP A 35 5.18 1.96 -3.15
N ALA A 36 5.05 2.80 -2.12
CA ALA A 36 3.86 3.64 -1.97
C ALA A 36 3.69 4.62 -3.14
N GLY A 37 4.78 4.96 -3.84
CA GLY A 37 4.74 5.75 -5.07
C GLY A 37 4.16 5.00 -6.27
N ASN A 38 4.11 3.66 -6.24
CA ASN A 38 3.47 2.83 -7.27
C ASN A 38 1.98 2.58 -6.97
N CYS A 39 1.25 3.65 -6.63
CA CYS A 39 -0.20 3.58 -6.51
C CYS A 39 -0.81 3.41 -7.90
N TRP A 40 -1.54 2.32 -8.10
CA TRP A 40 -2.22 2.10 -9.37
C TRP A 40 -3.41 3.05 -9.45
N THR A 41 -3.50 3.80 -10.54
CA THR A 41 -4.60 4.75 -10.79
C THR A 41 -5.82 4.06 -11.39
N SER A 42 -5.64 2.87 -11.95
CA SER A 42 -6.68 2.00 -12.48
C SER A 42 -6.34 0.53 -12.24
N LEU A 43 -7.33 -0.36 -12.37
CA LEU A 43 -7.07 -1.80 -12.30
C LEU A 43 -6.41 -2.33 -13.58
N LEU A 44 -6.90 -1.87 -14.74
CA LEU A 44 -6.41 -2.22 -16.07
C LEU A 44 -5.88 -0.97 -16.76
N GLU A 45 -4.96 -1.09 -17.73
CA GLU A 45 -4.29 0.07 -18.36
C GLU A 45 -5.25 1.16 -18.87
N ASN A 46 -6.46 0.82 -19.31
CA ASN A 46 -7.44 1.76 -19.84
C ASN A 46 -8.87 1.58 -19.28
N GLU A 47 -9.04 0.74 -18.26
CA GLU A 47 -10.36 0.43 -17.70
C GLU A 47 -10.32 0.43 -16.17
N TYR A 48 -11.47 0.73 -15.57
CA TYR A 48 -11.65 0.79 -14.12
C TYR A 48 -10.69 1.78 -13.44
N ALA A 49 -10.57 2.98 -14.02
CA ALA A 49 -9.84 4.08 -13.41
C ALA A 49 -10.58 4.61 -12.18
N ALA A 50 -9.83 4.86 -11.11
CA ALA A 50 -10.33 5.61 -9.97
C ALA A 50 -10.45 7.09 -10.36
N ASP A 51 -11.46 7.78 -9.83
CA ASP A 51 -11.54 9.23 -9.96
C ASP A 51 -10.43 9.92 -9.14
N PRO A 52 -10.10 11.20 -9.41
CA PRO A 52 -8.98 11.89 -8.76
C PRO A 52 -9.06 11.92 -7.24
N TRP A 53 -10.27 11.95 -6.65
CA TRP A 53 -10.42 11.99 -5.20
C TRP A 53 -10.18 10.62 -4.59
N VAL A 54 -10.70 9.55 -5.20
CA VAL A 54 -10.41 8.17 -4.78
C VAL A 54 -8.93 7.82 -4.95
N GLN A 55 -8.28 8.28 -6.02
CA GLN A 55 -6.83 8.11 -6.20
C GLN A 55 -6.04 8.77 -5.07
N ASP A 56 -6.42 9.99 -4.68
CA ASP A 56 -5.80 10.70 -3.57
C ASP A 56 -5.95 9.94 -2.24
N GLN A 57 -7.15 9.40 -1.97
CA GLN A 57 -7.39 8.56 -0.80
C GLN A 57 -6.53 7.28 -0.80
N MET A 58 -6.41 6.62 -1.95
CA MET A 58 -5.56 5.42 -2.09
C MET A 58 -4.09 5.76 -1.82
N GLN A 59 -3.59 6.85 -2.42
CA GLN A 59 -2.20 7.29 -2.24
C GLN A 59 -1.91 7.67 -0.78
N ARG A 60 -2.83 8.37 -0.10
CA ARG A 60 -2.71 8.68 1.33
C ARG A 60 -2.60 7.42 2.17
N LYS A 61 -3.48 6.43 1.92
CA LYS A 61 -3.49 5.18 2.68
C LYS A 61 -2.20 4.39 2.49
N LEU A 62 -1.73 4.24 1.25
CA LEU A 62 -0.47 3.53 0.97
C LEU A 62 0.74 4.22 1.60
N THR A 63 0.77 5.55 1.58
CA THR A 63 1.84 6.34 2.22
C THR A 63 1.82 6.14 3.75
N LEU A 64 0.64 6.10 4.36
CA LEU A 64 0.50 5.85 5.79
C LEU A 64 0.92 4.44 6.17
N GLU A 65 0.52 3.43 5.38
CA GLU A 65 0.95 2.05 5.60
C GLU A 65 2.46 1.88 5.48
N ARG A 66 3.10 2.57 4.52
CA ARG A 66 4.56 2.63 4.40
C ARG A 66 5.19 3.25 5.64
N PHE A 67 4.73 4.44 6.05
CA PHE A 67 5.26 5.13 7.22
C PHE A 67 5.11 4.30 8.49
N GLN A 68 3.95 3.67 8.70
CA GLN A 68 3.72 2.78 9.84
C GLN A 68 4.66 1.56 9.78
N ARG A 69 4.94 0.99 8.60
CA ARG A 69 5.85 -0.16 8.45
C ARG A 69 7.29 0.23 8.76
N GLU A 70 7.76 1.34 8.19
CA GLU A 70 9.12 1.86 8.42
C GLU A 70 9.31 2.28 9.88
N ALA A 71 8.39 3.06 10.44
CA ALA A 71 8.43 3.44 11.85
C ALA A 71 8.39 2.20 12.77
N LYS A 72 7.55 1.20 12.47
CA LYS A 72 7.55 -0.07 13.23
C LYS A 72 8.86 -0.83 13.12
N LEU A 73 9.57 -0.77 12.00
CA LEU A 73 10.89 -1.39 11.84
C LEU A 73 11.94 -0.70 12.72
N SER A 74 12.05 0.63 12.62
CA SER A 74 12.99 1.42 13.44
C SER A 74 12.67 1.30 14.94
N ILE A 75 11.38 1.31 15.31
CA ILE A 75 10.94 1.17 16.70
C ILE A 75 11.08 -0.27 17.20
N LYS A 76 10.95 -1.31 16.36
CA LYS A 76 11.21 -2.70 16.80
C LYS A 76 12.63 -2.86 17.30
N LEU A 77 13.62 -2.30 16.59
CA LEU A 77 15.01 -2.35 17.02
C LEU A 77 15.19 -1.65 18.38
N PHE A 78 14.53 -0.51 18.59
CA PHE A 78 14.57 0.23 19.86
C PHE A 78 13.80 -0.48 20.99
N SER A 79 12.66 -1.11 20.68
CA SER A 79 11.78 -1.82 21.62
C SER A 79 12.40 -3.14 22.10
N TYR A 80 13.12 -3.86 21.23
CA TYR A 80 13.95 -5.01 21.64
C TYR A 80 14.96 -4.64 22.73
N LEU A 81 15.42 -3.38 22.77
CA LEU A 81 16.36 -2.88 23.77
C LEU A 81 15.68 -2.21 24.99
N HIS A 82 14.44 -1.71 24.88
CA HIS A 82 13.86 -0.82 25.90
C HIS A 82 12.42 -1.13 26.35
N GLN A 83 11.78 -2.25 25.99
CA GLN A 83 10.43 -2.64 26.42
C GLN A 83 9.42 -1.46 26.43
N ASN A 84 9.39 -0.69 25.35
CA ASN A 84 8.47 0.43 25.22
C ASN A 84 7.09 -0.05 24.73
N PRO A 85 5.99 0.48 25.29
CA PRO A 85 4.64 0.23 24.78
C PRO A 85 4.57 0.69 23.33
N GLY A 86 4.01 -0.14 22.45
CA GLY A 86 3.98 0.11 21.01
C GLY A 86 3.41 1.49 20.65
N PHE A 87 3.91 2.07 19.57
CA PHE A 87 3.45 3.36 19.07
C PHE A 87 1.99 3.26 18.59
N ASP A 88 1.13 4.14 19.10
CA ASP A 88 -0.26 4.21 18.71
C ASP A 88 -0.45 5.14 17.50
N PHE A 89 -1.05 4.62 16.43
CA PHE A 89 -1.37 5.37 15.21
C PHE A 89 -2.88 5.57 15.03
N SER A 90 -3.70 5.31 16.06
CA SER A 90 -5.16 5.33 16.01
C SER A 90 -5.78 6.66 15.56
N GLY A 91 -5.04 7.79 15.64
CA GLY A 91 -5.46 9.10 15.15
C GLY A 91 -4.53 9.73 14.10
N ALA A 92 -3.66 8.94 13.47
CA ALA A 92 -2.66 9.47 12.54
C ALA A 92 -3.28 9.81 11.16
N GLU A 93 -3.11 11.05 10.73
CA GLU A 93 -3.48 11.52 9.39
C GLU A 93 -2.26 12.03 8.62
N ILE A 94 -2.25 11.84 7.30
CA ILE A 94 -1.21 12.37 6.41
C ILE A 94 -1.69 13.68 5.80
N SER A 95 -0.85 14.70 5.90
CA SER A 95 -1.00 15.98 5.20
C SER A 95 0.30 16.32 4.44
N GLY A 96 0.23 17.26 3.50
CA GLY A 96 1.38 17.69 2.68
C GLY A 96 1.54 16.92 1.36
N ASN A 97 2.73 16.93 0.76
CA ASN A 97 2.98 16.32 -0.54
C ASN A 97 3.40 14.84 -0.39
N TYR A 98 2.47 13.93 -0.71
CA TYR A 98 2.68 12.48 -0.68
C TYR A 98 2.55 11.83 -2.08
N SER A 99 2.53 12.63 -3.14
CA SER A 99 2.30 12.19 -4.54
C SER A 99 3.29 11.12 -5.05
N LYS A 100 4.45 10.97 -4.39
CA LYS A 100 5.46 9.92 -4.69
C LYS A 100 5.66 8.93 -3.54
N GLY A 101 4.65 8.72 -2.70
CA GLY A 101 4.75 7.85 -1.54
C GLY A 101 5.38 8.51 -0.30
N GLY A 102 5.29 9.84 -0.22
CA GLY A 102 5.73 10.64 0.93
C GLY A 102 7.25 10.83 1.05
N PRO A 103 7.71 11.48 2.13
CA PRO A 103 9.13 11.62 2.44
C PRO A 103 9.80 10.26 2.63
N ASP A 104 11.03 10.13 2.15
CA ASP A 104 11.84 8.92 2.30
C ASP A 104 12.76 9.02 3.52
N PHE A 105 12.49 8.21 4.55
CA PHE A 105 13.24 8.21 5.80
C PHE A 105 14.49 7.31 5.76
N SER A 106 14.75 6.59 4.66
CA SER A 106 15.95 5.75 4.48
C SER A 106 17.26 6.51 4.68
N SER A 107 17.26 7.82 4.42
CA SER A 107 18.42 8.71 4.55
C SER A 107 18.71 9.21 5.97
N LEU A 108 17.79 9.02 6.92
CA LEU A 108 17.94 9.48 8.31
C LEU A 108 18.68 8.47 9.20
N GLU A 109 19.05 7.29 8.68
CA GLU A 109 19.82 6.27 9.39
C GLU A 109 21.35 6.45 9.28
N LYS A 110 21.85 7.61 8.82
CA LYS A 110 23.29 7.93 8.76
C LYS A 110 23.79 8.78 9.92
#